data_AF-A0A545UKX3-F1
#
_entry.id   AF-A0A545UKX3-F1
#
_cell.length_a   1.000
_cell.length_b   1.000
_cell.length_c   1.000
_cell.angle_alpha   90.00
_cell.angle_beta   90.00
_cell.angle_gamma   90.00
#
_symmetry.space_group_name_H-M   'P 1'
#
loop_
_entity.id
_entity.type
_entity.pdbx_description
1 polymer ?
#
loop_
_entity_poly.entity_id
_entity_poly.type
_entity_poly.pdbx_seq_one_letter_code
_entity_poly.pdbx_strand_id
1 'polypeptide(L)'
;MDRGLKLHMAEVEFDMSDLWGSGLRMGFFVKAFGARAPLGWIADQLFRDVFHVGSFSLQGASGGVTIRVADGGSTYLSMSNIEAIREGTDTSVVDWWLTSDDFMGSVEDYHHWREIMEEALLDGQMEPAVYEEDGFAAWQRRLEEAIEAEAVRIGL
;
A
#
# COMPACT_ATOMS: atom_id res chain seq x y z
N MET A 1 9.35 -21.10 4.77
CA MET A 1 10.34 -20.80 3.71
C MET A 1 11.64 -21.56 4.01
N ASP A 2 12.17 -22.34 3.06
CA ASP A 2 13.43 -23.06 3.25
C ASP A 2 14.65 -22.11 3.22
N ARG A 3 15.81 -22.58 3.68
CA ARG A 3 17.03 -21.77 3.80
C ARG A 3 17.56 -21.29 2.45
N GLY A 4 17.47 -22.12 1.41
CA GLY A 4 17.98 -21.77 0.08
C GLY A 4 17.18 -20.63 -0.53
N LEU A 5 15.85 -20.68 -0.40
CA LEU A 5 14.97 -19.61 -0.86
C LEU A 5 15.22 -18.29 -0.11
N LYS A 6 15.41 -18.35 1.22
CA LYS A 6 15.75 -17.13 2.00
C LYS A 6 17.04 -16.46 1.53
N LEU A 7 18.07 -17.26 1.25
CA LEU A 7 19.34 -16.75 0.73
C LEU A 7 19.17 -16.11 -0.65
N HIS A 8 18.48 -16.80 -1.55
CA HIS A 8 18.21 -16.28 -2.89
C HIS A 8 17.45 -14.96 -2.83
N MET A 9 16.40 -14.87 -2.00
CA MET A 9 15.65 -13.64 -1.82
C MET A 9 16.52 -12.52 -1.23
N ALA A 10 17.32 -12.82 -0.20
CA ALA A 10 18.20 -11.84 0.42
C ALA A 10 19.29 -11.31 -0.52
N GLU A 11 19.82 -12.15 -1.42
CA GLU A 11 20.91 -11.79 -2.33
C GLU A 11 20.42 -11.13 -3.62
N VAL A 12 19.28 -11.57 -4.15
CA VAL A 12 18.80 -11.19 -5.49
C VAL A 12 17.67 -10.16 -5.42
N GLU A 13 16.74 -10.31 -4.48
CA GLU A 13 15.55 -9.46 -4.40
C GLU A 13 15.75 -8.27 -3.45
N PHE A 14 16.54 -8.46 -2.38
CA PHE A 14 16.84 -7.44 -1.39
C PHE A 14 18.28 -6.93 -1.52
N ASP A 15 18.53 -6.14 -2.56
CA ASP A 15 19.76 -5.40 -2.73
C ASP A 15 19.93 -4.36 -1.62
N MET A 16 20.81 -4.65 -0.66
CA MET A 16 21.12 -3.77 0.47
C MET A 16 21.78 -2.44 0.05
N SER A 17 22.25 -2.31 -1.18
CA SER A 17 22.75 -1.06 -1.74
C SER A 17 21.66 -0.18 -2.35
N ASP A 18 20.50 -0.77 -2.68
CA ASP A 18 19.30 -0.09 -3.20
C ASP A 18 18.05 -0.54 -2.43
N LEU A 19 17.87 0.05 -1.25
CA LEU A 19 16.79 -0.30 -0.34
C LEU A 19 15.41 0.15 -0.84
N TRP A 20 15.35 1.29 -1.53
CA TRP A 20 14.11 1.75 -2.14
C TRP A 20 13.68 0.85 -3.30
N GLY A 21 14.61 0.47 -4.20
CA GLY A 21 14.33 -0.49 -5.27
C GLY A 21 14.00 -1.89 -4.75
N SER A 22 14.61 -2.30 -3.64
CA SER A 22 14.20 -3.52 -2.93
C SER A 22 12.78 -3.42 -2.38
N GLY A 23 12.38 -2.23 -1.89
CA GLY A 23 10.99 -1.91 -1.56
C GLY A 23 10.06 -2.07 -2.76
N LEU A 24 10.41 -1.53 -3.92
CA LEU A 24 9.60 -1.71 -5.15
C LEU A 24 9.40 -3.18 -5.51
N ARG A 25 10.47 -3.99 -5.47
CA ARG A 25 10.39 -5.45 -5.74
C ARG A 25 9.45 -6.14 -4.76
N MET A 26 9.52 -5.77 -3.48
CA MET A 26 8.61 -6.28 -2.46
C MET A 26 7.15 -5.88 -2.74
N GLY A 27 6.90 -4.63 -3.12
CA GLY A 27 5.58 -4.17 -3.52
C GLY A 27 5.02 -4.91 -4.76
N PHE A 28 5.86 -5.15 -5.77
CA PHE A 28 5.52 -5.99 -6.93
C PHE A 28 5.26 -7.45 -6.60
N PHE A 29 5.86 -7.98 -5.52
CA PHE A 29 5.53 -9.29 -5.02
C PHE A 29 4.15 -9.28 -4.34
N VAL A 30 3.90 -8.33 -3.43
CA VAL A 30 2.67 -8.35 -2.63
C VAL A 30 1.43 -8.01 -3.44
N LYS A 31 1.52 -7.26 -4.55
CA LYS A 31 0.35 -7.02 -5.43
C LYS A 31 -0.28 -8.32 -5.96
N ALA A 32 0.48 -9.43 -6.04
CA ALA A 32 -0.05 -10.72 -6.46
C ALA A 32 -1.12 -11.28 -5.51
N PHE A 33 -1.19 -10.77 -4.28
CA PHE A 33 -2.22 -11.15 -3.30
C PHE A 33 -3.53 -10.35 -3.48
N GLY A 34 -3.54 -9.35 -4.37
CA GLY A 34 -4.71 -8.54 -4.69
C GLY A 34 -4.92 -7.35 -3.76
N ALA A 35 -5.74 -6.39 -4.19
CA ALA A 35 -5.87 -5.08 -3.55
C ALA A 35 -6.55 -5.15 -2.17
N ARG A 36 -7.20 -6.28 -1.90
CA ARG A 36 -7.96 -6.57 -0.67
C ARG A 36 -7.11 -7.26 0.40
N ALA A 37 -5.88 -7.66 0.08
CA ALA A 37 -4.98 -8.28 1.03
C ALA A 37 -4.30 -7.20 1.89
N PRO A 38 -3.89 -7.50 3.14
CA PRO A 38 -3.16 -6.55 3.97
C PRO A 38 -1.71 -6.41 3.48
N LEU A 39 -1.51 -5.75 2.35
CA LEU A 39 -0.25 -5.75 1.58
C LEU A 39 0.95 -5.29 2.39
N GLY A 40 0.79 -4.26 3.23
CA GLY A 40 1.84 -3.80 4.15
C GLY A 40 2.23 -4.86 5.18
N TRP A 41 1.25 -5.60 5.73
CA TRP A 41 1.54 -6.71 6.64
C TRP A 41 2.24 -7.87 5.93
N ILE A 42 1.81 -8.21 4.70
CA ILE A 42 2.45 -9.28 3.91
C ILE A 42 3.90 -8.89 3.57
N ALA A 43 4.14 -7.63 3.20
CA ALA A 43 5.47 -7.10 2.93
C ALA A 43 6.36 -7.16 4.19
N ASP A 44 5.86 -6.67 5.33
CA ASP A 44 6.56 -6.73 6.62
C ASP A 44 6.85 -8.19 7.03
N GLN A 45 5.91 -9.11 6.81
CA GLN A 45 6.09 -10.53 7.11
C GLN A 45 7.11 -11.18 6.17
N LEU A 46 7.08 -10.86 4.88
CA LEU A 46 8.06 -11.33 3.91
C LEU A 46 9.47 -10.89 4.29
N PHE A 47 9.63 -9.62 4.66
CA PHE A 47 10.89 -9.08 5.14
C PHE A 47 11.41 -9.83 6.37
N ARG A 48 10.54 -10.13 7.35
CA ARG A 48 10.89 -10.91 8.55
C ARG A 48 11.17 -12.39 8.27
N ASP A 49 10.55 -12.95 7.24
CA ASP A 49 10.79 -14.33 6.83
C ASP A 49 12.16 -14.47 6.17
N VAL A 50 12.57 -13.47 5.36
CA VAL A 50 13.88 -13.41 4.71
C VAL A 50 14.97 -13.05 5.73
N PHE A 51 14.75 -12.01 6.53
CA PHE A 51 15.70 -11.49 7.50
C PHE A 51 15.27 -11.78 8.93
N HIS A 52 16.16 -12.37 9.72
CA HIS A 52 15.94 -12.45 11.16
C HIS A 52 16.18 -11.05 11.76
N VAL A 53 15.08 -10.37 12.07
CA VAL A 53 15.10 -9.07 12.74
C VAL A 53 15.57 -9.27 14.18
N GLY A 54 16.76 -8.77 14.49
CA GLY A 54 17.38 -8.84 15.81
C GLY A 54 16.93 -7.72 16.73
N SER A 55 17.80 -7.31 17.65
CA SER A 55 17.51 -6.25 18.60
C SER A 55 17.45 -4.88 17.94
N PHE A 56 16.46 -4.09 18.36
CA PHE A 56 16.42 -2.66 18.12
C PHE A 56 17.55 -1.96 18.88
N SER A 57 18.21 -1.02 18.23
CA SER A 57 19.32 -0.26 18.81
C SER A 57 19.09 1.24 18.61
N LEU A 58 19.18 1.99 19.70
CA LEU A 58 19.25 3.45 19.68
C LEU A 58 20.74 3.83 19.63
N GLN A 59 21.41 3.61 18.50
CA GLN A 59 22.75 4.15 18.30
C GLN A 59 22.64 5.56 17.69
N GLY A 60 22.84 6.60 18.50
CA GLY A 60 22.78 8.00 18.07
C GLY A 60 21.37 8.61 18.11
N ALA A 61 21.14 9.69 17.35
CA ALA A 61 19.87 10.44 17.32
C ALA A 61 18.77 9.75 16.46
N SER A 62 19.14 8.75 15.67
CA SER A 62 18.27 8.04 14.74
C SER A 62 18.46 6.54 14.96
N GLY A 63 17.51 5.89 15.62
CA GLY A 63 17.57 4.46 15.92
C GLY A 63 17.66 3.56 14.69
N GLY A 64 17.65 2.25 14.91
CA GLY A 64 17.65 1.28 13.84
C GLY A 64 17.60 -0.15 14.36
N VAL A 65 17.79 -1.09 13.45
CA VAL A 65 17.68 -2.52 13.74
C VAL A 65 18.84 -3.30 13.12
N THR A 66 19.36 -4.27 13.86
CA THR A 66 20.29 -5.24 13.28
C THR A 66 19.47 -6.38 12.69
N ILE A 67 19.68 -6.67 11.41
CA ILE A 67 19.10 -7.82 10.73
C ILE A 67 20.17 -8.88 10.50
N ARG A 68 19.75 -10.14 10.49
CA ARG A 68 20.59 -11.30 10.17
C ARG A 68 20.07 -12.04 8.95
N VAL A 69 20.99 -12.34 8.04
CA VAL A 69 20.73 -13.12 6.82
C VAL A 69 20.90 -14.61 7.16
N ALA A 70 20.29 -15.49 6.37
CA ALA A 70 20.27 -16.94 6.60
C ALA A 70 21.66 -17.63 6.45
N ASP A 71 22.68 -16.92 5.96
CA ASP A 71 24.07 -17.34 5.89
C ASP A 71 24.84 -17.08 7.20
N GLY A 72 24.22 -16.35 8.13
CA GLY A 72 24.83 -15.92 9.39
C GLY A 72 25.41 -14.50 9.37
N GLY A 73 25.39 -13.82 8.22
CA GLY A 73 25.75 -12.42 8.08
C GLY A 73 24.79 -11.51 8.85
N SER A 74 25.29 -10.36 9.31
CA SER A 74 24.47 -9.35 9.97
C SER A 74 24.76 -7.95 9.45
N THR A 75 23.70 -7.17 9.25
CA THR A 75 23.75 -5.79 8.78
C THR A 75 22.92 -4.91 9.70
N TYR A 76 23.31 -3.65 9.87
CA TYR A 76 22.52 -2.64 10.54
C TYR A 76 21.72 -1.83 9.52
N LEU A 77 20.42 -1.67 9.77
CA LEU A 77 19.56 -0.75 9.03
C LEU A 77 19.15 0.40 9.95
N SER A 78 19.43 1.63 9.53
CA SER A 78 18.89 2.82 10.20
C SER A 78 17.36 2.92 10.01
N MET A 79 16.69 3.79 10.78
CA MET A 79 15.28 4.10 10.49
C MET A 79 15.07 4.60 9.07
N SER A 80 15.96 5.44 8.54
CA SER A 80 15.86 5.93 7.15
C SER A 80 16.00 4.82 6.11
N ASN A 81 16.78 3.78 6.41
CA ASN A 81 16.87 2.59 5.56
C ASN A 81 15.54 1.82 5.55
N ILE A 82 14.90 1.67 6.71
CA ILE A 82 13.60 1.02 6.83
C ILE A 82 12.51 1.83 6.12
N GLU A 83 12.54 3.14 6.26
CA GLU A 83 11.62 4.07 5.58
C GLU A 83 11.78 3.98 4.06
N ALA A 84 13.00 3.91 3.54
CA ALA A 84 13.23 3.76 2.10
C ALA A 84 12.59 2.46 1.53
N ILE A 85 12.70 1.34 2.25
CA ILE A 85 12.06 0.08 1.86
C ILE A 85 10.53 0.23 1.86
N ARG A 86 9.98 0.84 2.91
CA ARG A 86 8.53 1.07 3.04
C ARG A 86 8.02 1.98 1.94
N GLU A 87 8.67 3.10 1.71
CA GLU A 87 8.32 4.05 0.65
C GLU A 87 8.35 3.40 -0.73
N GLY A 88 9.37 2.59 -1.05
CA GLY A 88 9.40 1.83 -2.31
C GLY A 88 8.24 0.84 -2.42
N THR A 89 7.93 0.14 -1.32
CA THR A 89 6.80 -0.80 -1.27
C THR A 89 5.48 -0.08 -1.53
N ASP A 90 5.21 0.98 -0.77
CA ASP A 90 3.99 1.78 -0.86
C ASP A 90 3.85 2.41 -2.26
N THR A 91 4.94 2.94 -2.81
CA THR A 91 4.95 3.56 -4.16
C THR A 91 4.47 2.57 -5.22
N SER A 92 5.04 1.37 -5.26
CA SER A 92 4.65 0.37 -6.26
C SER A 92 3.25 -0.20 -6.05
N VAL A 93 2.77 -0.28 -4.81
CA VAL A 93 1.39 -0.71 -4.49
C VAL A 93 0.38 0.36 -4.90
N VAL A 94 0.64 1.63 -4.58
CA VAL A 94 -0.23 2.75 -4.94
C VAL A 94 -0.29 2.93 -6.45
N ASP A 95 0.85 2.93 -7.14
CA ASP A 95 0.92 3.03 -8.60
C ASP A 95 0.11 1.91 -9.27
N TRP A 96 0.27 0.67 -8.79
CA TRP A 96 -0.52 -0.46 -9.27
C TRP A 96 -2.02 -0.30 -9.01
N TRP A 97 -2.42 0.18 -7.83
CA TRP A 97 -3.83 0.37 -7.51
C TRP A 97 -4.49 1.44 -8.39
N LEU A 98 -3.81 2.57 -8.57
CA LEU A 98 -4.27 3.67 -9.42
C LEU A 98 -4.36 3.31 -10.91
N THR A 99 -3.60 2.30 -11.34
CA THR A 99 -3.60 1.80 -12.72
C THR A 99 -4.40 0.51 -12.89
N SER A 100 -5.09 0.05 -11.85
CA SER A 100 -5.91 -1.16 -11.90
C SER A 100 -7.21 -0.93 -12.68
N ASP A 101 -7.63 -1.94 -13.45
CA ASP A 101 -8.88 -1.90 -14.21
C ASP A 101 -10.09 -1.64 -13.29
N ASP A 102 -10.09 -2.19 -12.07
CA ASP A 102 -11.15 -1.98 -11.07
C ASP A 102 -11.25 -0.51 -10.65
N PHE A 103 -10.11 0.14 -10.40
CA PHE A 103 -10.08 1.56 -10.05
C PHE A 103 -10.50 2.42 -11.23
N MET A 104 -9.97 2.15 -12.42
CA MET A 104 -10.32 2.89 -13.63
C MET A 104 -11.81 2.77 -13.96
N GLY A 105 -12.39 1.57 -13.86
CA GLY A 105 -13.82 1.35 -14.01
C GLY A 105 -14.65 2.13 -12.99
N SER A 106 -14.22 2.17 -11.72
CA SER A 106 -14.89 2.96 -10.69
C SER A 106 -14.87 4.48 -10.98
N VAL A 107 -13.77 4.97 -11.56
CA VAL A 107 -13.63 6.38 -11.98
C VAL A 107 -14.54 6.68 -13.18
N GLU A 108 -14.61 5.78 -14.15
CA GLU A 108 -15.53 5.89 -15.30
C GLU A 108 -16.99 5.88 -14.86
N ASP A 109 -17.37 4.97 -13.97
CA ASP A 109 -18.72 4.91 -13.39
C ASP A 109 -19.08 6.22 -12.66
N TYR A 110 -18.13 6.80 -11.92
CA TYR A 110 -18.31 8.10 -11.28
C TYR A 110 -18.50 9.23 -12.30
N HIS A 111 -17.71 9.26 -13.37
CA HIS A 111 -17.85 10.26 -14.42
C HIS A 111 -19.22 10.14 -15.12
N HIS A 112 -19.64 8.92 -15.43
CA HIS A 112 -20.95 8.67 -16.04
C HIS A 112 -22.09 9.11 -15.12
N TRP A 113 -22.03 8.78 -13.84
CA TRP A 113 -22.99 9.24 -12.86
C TRP A 113 -23.04 10.78 -12.79
N ARG A 114 -21.87 11.44 -12.75
CA ARG A 114 -21.77 12.90 -12.70
C ARG A 114 -22.41 13.55 -13.94
N GLU A 115 -22.16 13.00 -15.13
CA GLU A 115 -22.76 13.49 -16.38
C GLU A 115 -24.29 13.40 -16.36
N ILE A 116 -24.85 12.27 -15.93
CA ILE A 116 -26.31 12.10 -15.78
C ILE A 116 -26.89 13.14 -14.84
N MET A 117 -26.21 13.40 -13.72
CA MET A 117 -26.66 14.38 -12.73
C MET A 117 -26.60 15.82 -13.29
N GLU A 118 -25.51 16.17 -13.98
CA GLU A 118 -25.36 17.48 -14.62
C GLU A 118 -26.42 17.72 -15.71
N GLU A 119 -26.75 16.70 -16.52
CA GLU A 119 -27.81 16.77 -17.53
C GLU A 119 -29.20 16.96 -16.88
N ALA A 120 -29.52 16.18 -15.83
CA ALA A 120 -30.78 16.31 -15.11
C ALA A 120 -30.98 17.70 -14.47
N LEU A 121 -29.89 18.33 -14.03
CA LEU A 121 -29.88 19.71 -13.53
C LEU A 121 -30.14 20.73 -14.65
N LEU A 122 -29.50 20.56 -15.82
CA LEU A 122 -29.68 21.45 -16.97
C LEU A 122 -31.09 21.38 -17.57
N ASP A 123 -31.69 20.19 -17.59
CA ASP A 123 -33.05 19.97 -18.09
C ASP A 123 -34.15 20.43 -17.12
N GLY A 124 -33.77 20.97 -15.94
CA GLY A 124 -34.71 21.39 -14.90
C GLY A 124 -35.52 20.23 -14.30
N GLN A 125 -35.07 18.98 -14.54
CA GLN A 125 -35.63 17.78 -13.92
C GLN A 125 -35.17 17.61 -12.46
N MET A 126 -34.12 18.35 -12.07
CA MET A 126 -33.70 18.55 -10.68
C MET A 126 -33.67 20.05 -10.35
N GLU A 127 -34.18 20.44 -9.17
CA GLU A 127 -33.95 21.78 -8.64
C GLU A 127 -32.50 21.91 -8.15
N PRO A 128 -31.85 23.09 -8.26
CA PRO A 128 -30.45 23.31 -7.87
C PRO A 128 -30.12 23.09 -6.38
N ALA A 129 -31.10 22.73 -5.55
CA ALA A 129 -30.98 22.57 -4.11
C ALA A 129 -30.16 21.34 -3.65
N VAL A 130 -29.35 20.71 -4.52
CA VAL A 130 -28.45 19.60 -4.16
C VAL A 130 -26.99 19.86 -4.55
N TYR A 131 -26.62 21.14 -4.69
CA TYR A 131 -25.23 21.61 -4.57
C TYR A 131 -24.96 22.22 -3.18
N GLU A 132 -25.72 21.83 -2.15
CA GLU A 132 -25.20 22.00 -0.80
C GLU A 132 -23.96 21.11 -0.66
N GLU A 133 -22.91 21.60 -0.02
CA GLU A 133 -21.72 20.81 0.39
C GLU A 133 -22.11 19.43 0.95
N ASP A 134 -23.33 19.32 1.50
CA ASP A 134 -23.97 18.10 1.98
C ASP A 134 -24.14 16.98 0.94
N GLY A 135 -24.30 17.26 -0.35
CA GLY A 135 -24.46 16.23 -1.39
C GLY A 135 -23.14 15.49 -1.68
N PHE A 136 -22.08 16.27 -1.91
CA PHE A 136 -20.72 15.75 -2.05
C PHE A 136 -20.21 15.18 -0.71
N ALA A 137 -20.47 15.84 0.42
CA ALA A 137 -20.13 15.32 1.73
C ALA A 137 -20.95 14.07 2.12
N ALA A 138 -22.16 13.88 1.58
CA ALA A 138 -22.93 12.65 1.77
C ALA A 138 -22.43 11.53 0.85
N TRP A 139 -22.02 11.85 -0.38
CA TRP A 139 -21.36 10.87 -1.25
C TRP A 139 -19.99 10.47 -0.70
N GLN A 140 -19.19 11.44 -0.26
CA GLN A 140 -17.89 11.22 0.37
C GLN A 140 -18.05 10.46 1.68
N ARG A 141 -19.03 10.80 2.54
CA ARG A 141 -19.37 9.97 3.71
C ARG A 141 -19.80 8.57 3.32
N ARG A 142 -20.59 8.38 2.26
CA ARG A 142 -20.98 7.04 1.82
C ARG A 142 -19.78 6.24 1.31
N LEU A 143 -18.84 6.91 0.64
CA LEU A 143 -17.59 6.29 0.20
C LEU A 143 -16.71 5.94 1.40
N GLU A 144 -16.54 6.86 2.35
CA GLU A 144 -15.81 6.66 3.61
C GLU A 144 -16.46 5.58 4.47
N GLU A 145 -17.78 5.60 4.66
CA GLU A 145 -18.57 4.57 5.36
C GLU A 145 -18.50 3.23 4.64
N ALA A 146 -18.48 3.21 3.30
CA ALA A 146 -18.30 1.96 2.54
C ALA A 146 -16.87 1.43 2.71
N ILE A 147 -15.87 2.30 2.72
CA ILE A 147 -14.47 1.95 2.98
C ILE A 147 -14.31 1.44 4.42
N GLU A 148 -14.92 2.11 5.40
CA GLU A 148 -14.80 1.82 6.83
C GLU A 148 -15.64 0.60 7.24
N ALA A 149 -16.87 0.46 6.74
CA ALA A 149 -17.67 -0.74 6.95
C ALA A 149 -17.03 -1.97 6.30
N GLU A 150 -16.39 -1.79 5.13
CA GLU A 150 -15.63 -2.85 4.50
C GLU A 150 -14.36 -3.16 5.30
N ALA A 151 -13.66 -2.15 5.85
CA ALA A 151 -12.51 -2.33 6.74
C ALA A 151 -12.87 -3.15 8.00
N VAL A 152 -13.98 -2.79 8.66
CA VAL A 152 -14.50 -3.53 9.83
C VAL A 152 -14.92 -4.95 9.47
N ARG A 153 -15.55 -5.16 8.30
CA ARG A 153 -15.95 -6.50 7.83
C ARG A 153 -14.75 -7.42 7.59
N ILE A 154 -13.61 -6.85 7.20
CA ILE A 154 -12.38 -7.60 6.90
C ILE A 154 -11.35 -7.60 8.04
N GLY A 155 -11.68 -6.99 9.18
CA GLY A 155 -10.90 -7.06 10.41
C GLY A 155 -9.70 -6.11 10.49
N LEU A 156 -9.79 -4.95 9.83
CA LEU A 156 -8.92 -3.78 10.01
C LEU A 156 -9.56 -2.78 10.98
#